data_AF-A0A7W0PMH4-F1
#
_entry.id   AF-A0A7W0PMH4-F1
#
_cell.length_a   1.000
_cell.length_b   1.000
_cell.length_c   1.000
_cell.angle_alpha   90.00
_cell.angle_beta   90.00
_cell.angle_gamma   90.00
#
_symmetry.space_group_name_H-M   'P 1'
#
loop_
_entity.id
_entity.type
_entity.pdbx_description
1 polymer ?
#
loop_
_entity_poly.entity_id
_entity_poly.type
_entity_poly.pdbx_seq_one_letter_code
_entity_poly.pdbx_strand_id
1 'polypeptide(L)' 'ERIDHSRRRRIAKGSGVERQDVNRLLSQFKDMQKMMGQFSQMAKKGKMPKNMPFDM' A
#
# COMPACT_ATOMS: atom_id res chain seq x y z
N GLU A 1 -4.66 5.12 11.63
CA GLU A 1 -3.71 5.44 10.55
C GLU A 1 -2.91 6.68 10.94
N ARG A 2 -1.58 6.60 11.10
CA ARG A 2 -0.80 7.62 11.83
C ARG A 2 -0.19 8.73 10.95
N ILE A 3 -0.77 9.05 9.79
CA ILE A 3 -0.33 10.15 8.91
C ILE A 3 -1.41 11.23 8.81
N ASP A 4 -1.38 12.14 9.77
CA ASP A 4 -2.25 13.31 9.84
C ASP A 4 -1.81 14.44 8.87
N HIS A 5 -2.56 15.54 8.87
CA HIS A 5 -2.31 16.69 8.00
C HIS A 5 -0.95 17.36 8.24
N SER A 6 -0.50 17.43 9.50
CA SER A 6 0.80 18.03 9.84
C SER A 6 1.94 17.19 9.28
N ARG A 7 1.85 15.87 9.44
CA ARG A 7 2.80 14.90 8.88
C ARG A 7 2.83 14.94 7.35
N ARG A 8 1.68 15.03 6.68
CA ARG A 8 1.62 15.18 5.22
C ARG A 8 2.30 16.45 4.73
N ARG A 9 2.10 17.57 5.42
CA ARG A 9 2.82 18.82 5.13
C ARG A 9 4.33 18.67 5.25
N ARG A 10 4.80 18.03 6.33
CA ARG A 10 6.23 17.81 6.56
C ARG A 10 6.84 16.92 5.48
N ILE A 11 6.17 15.83 5.11
CA ILE A 11 6.63 14.91 4.06
C ILE A 11 6.72 15.66 2.73
N ALA A 12 5.64 16.32 2.31
CA ALA A 12 5.60 17.10 1.07
C ALA A 12 6.76 18.12 1.00
N LYS A 13 6.96 18.91 2.06
CA LYS A 13 8.06 19.88 2.14
C LYS A 13 9.44 19.21 2.11
N GLY A 14 9.61 18.09 2.82
CA GLY A 14 10.87 17.37 2.90
C GLY A 14 11.26 16.62 1.63
N SER A 15 10.27 16.18 0.84
CA SER A 15 10.49 15.45 -0.41
C SER A 15 10.36 16.32 -1.66
N GLY A 16 10.04 17.62 -1.54
CA GLY A 16 9.90 18.53 -2.67
C GLY A 16 8.69 18.26 -3.57
N VAL A 17 7.65 17.58 -3.05
CA VAL A 17 6.43 17.23 -3.80
C VAL A 17 5.22 17.94 -3.23
N GLU A 18 4.10 17.92 -3.96
CA GLU A 18 2.87 18.50 -3.46
C GLU A 18 2.17 17.58 -2.44
N ARG A 19 1.34 18.17 -1.57
CA ARG A 19 0.53 17.38 -0.60
C ARG A 19 -0.41 16.40 -1.28
N GLN A 20 -0.83 16.71 -2.50
CA GLN A 20 -1.74 15.88 -3.30
C GLN A 20 -1.08 14.56 -3.68
N ASP A 21 0.20 14.59 -4.02
CA ASP A 21 0.97 13.39 -4.38
C ASP A 21 1.19 12.49 -3.17
N VAL A 22 1.43 13.09 -2.00
CA VAL A 22 1.48 12.33 -0.74
C VAL A 22 0.15 11.64 -0.47
N ASN A 23 -0.98 12.29 -0.71
CA ASN A 23 -2.30 11.67 -0.53
C ASN A 23 -2.52 10.50 -1.52
N ARG A 24 -2.14 10.67 -2.79
CA ARG A 24 -2.25 9.62 -3.81
C ARG A 24 -1.44 8.39 -3.43
N LEU A 25 -0.20 8.58 -2.99
CA LEU A 25 0.68 7.51 -2.53
C LEU A 25 0.08 6.75 -1.33
N LEU A 26 -0.48 7.48 -0.36
CA LEU A 26 -1.11 6.87 0.81
C LEU A 26 -2.34 6.04 0.42
N SER A 27 -3.14 6.50 -0.54
CA SER A 27 -4.26 5.71 -1.06
C SER A 27 -3.78 4.43 -1.75
N GLN A 28 -2.80 4.54 -2.65
CA GLN A 28 -2.21 3.37 -3.33
C GLN A 28 -1.62 2.36 -2.34
N PHE A 29 -0.96 2.85 -1.28
CA PHE A 29 -0.44 2.00 -0.22
C PHE A 29 -1.56 1.23 0.51
N LYS A 30 -2.69 1.88 0.83
CA LYS A 30 -3.83 1.17 1.45
C LYS A 30 -4.41 0.11 0.54
N ASP A 31 -4.55 0.42 -0.74
CA ASP A 31 -5.10 -0.52 -1.72
C ASP A 31 -4.18 -1.74 -1.84
N MET A 32 -2.86 -1.51 -1.90
CA MET A 32 -1.87 -2.59 -1.87
C MET A 32 -1.92 -3.38 -0.56
N GLN A 33 -2.01 -2.71 0.59
CA GLN A 33 -2.12 -3.39 1.89
C GLN A 33 -3.37 -4.28 1.96
N LYS A 34 -4.50 -3.81 1.40
CA LYS A 34 -5.75 -4.59 1.29
C LYS A 34 -5.56 -5.79 0.38
N MET A 35 -4.96 -5.60 -0.79
CA MET A 35 -4.68 -6.68 -1.74
C MET A 35 -3.75 -7.74 -1.14
N MET A 36 -2.66 -7.32 -0.49
CA MET A 36 -1.73 -8.23 0.20
C MET A 36 -2.42 -8.96 1.35
N GLY A 37 -3.31 -8.30 2.08
CA GLY A 37 -4.14 -8.92 3.11
C GLY A 37 -5.10 -9.98 2.56
N GLN A 38 -5.73 -9.73 1.40
CA GLN A 38 -6.58 -10.69 0.72
C GLN A 38 -5.77 -11.88 0.19
N PHE A 39 -4.63 -11.62 -0.42
CA PHE A 39 -3.73 -12.65 -0.93
C PHE A 39 -3.22 -13.55 0.20
N SER A 40 -2.77 -12.96 1.32
CA SER A 40 -2.37 -13.71 2.52
C SER A 40 -3.49 -14.59 3.06
N GLN A 41 -4.74 -14.10 3.06
CA GLN A 41 -5.90 -14.90 3.47
C GLN A 41 -6.20 -16.04 2.50
N MET A 42 -6.05 -15.84 1.19
CA MET A 42 -6.20 -16.90 0.19
C MET A 42 -5.11 -17.96 0.30
N ALA A 43 -3.86 -17.53 0.55
CA ALA A 43 -2.72 -18.41 0.85
C ALA A 43 -2.99 -19.29 2.06
N LYS A 44 -3.43 -18.69 3.18
CA LYS A 44 -3.80 -19.44 4.40
C LYS A 44 -4.94 -20.43 4.19
N LYS A 45 -5.84 -20.17 3.24
CA LYS A 45 -6.96 -21.07 2.89
C LYS A 45 -6.60 -22.11 1.83
N GLY A 46 -5.32 -22.20 1.41
CA GLY A 46 -4.87 -23.15 0.39
C GLY A 46 -5.43 -22.88 -1.01
N LYS A 47 -5.98 -21.69 -1.26
CA LYS A 47 -6.64 -21.30 -2.53
C LYS A 47 -5.72 -20.46 -3.42
N MET A 48 -4.42 -20.72 -3.37
CA MET A 48 -3.47 -20.02 -4.24
C MET A 48 -3.59 -20.57 -5.65
N PRO A 49 -3.69 -19.70 -6.67
CA PRO A 49 -3.66 -20.15 -8.06
C PRO A 49 -2.31 -20.83 -8.33
N LYS A 50 -2.34 -22.09 -8.76
CA LYS A 50 -1.17 -22.96 -8.99
C LYS A 50 -0.23 -22.50 -10.13
N ASN A 51 -0.42 -21.31 -10.69
CA ASN A 51 0.25 -20.83 -11.89
C ASN A 51 0.80 -19.40 -11.73
N MET A 52 1.36 -19.06 -10.57
CA MET A 52 2.11 -17.80 -10.45
C MET A 52 3.47 -17.95 -11.17
N PRO A 53 3.92 -16.98 -11.98
CA PRO A 53 5.19 -17.05 -12.73
C PRO A 53 6.46 -16.95 -11.86
N PHE A 54 6.30 -17.02 -10.54
CA PHE A 54 7.36 -17.01 -9.55
C PHE A 54 7.06 -18.13 -8.54
N ASP A 55 7.08 -19.37 -9.01
CA ASP A 55 7.27 -20.49 -8.11
C ASP A 55 8.69 -20.34 -7.52
N MET A 56 8.78 -20.25 -6.19
CA MET A 56 10.02 -20.38 -5.43
C MET A 56 9.99 -21.72 -4.70
#